data_AF-A0A8I1PB31-F1
#
_entry.id   AF-A0A8I1PB31-F1
#
_cell.length_a   1.000
_cell.length_b   1.000
_cell.length_c   1.000
_cell.angle_alpha   90.00
_cell.angle_beta   90.00
_cell.angle_gamma   90.00
#
_symmetry.space_group_name_H-M   'P 1'
#
loop_
_entity.id
_entity.type
_entity.pdbx_description
1 polymer ?
#
loop_
_entity_poly.entity_id
_entity_poly.type
_entity_poly.pdbx_seq_one_letter_code
_entity_poly.pdbx_strand_id
1 'polypeptide(L)'
;MSRARDTVDLAFVMPLQGSAGIYGASCEACATLAVEELNARSGLLGREVRLTVVDGAAPPKIVASQVDALITMGAVDAVTGWHISAVRREVARRTAHRVPYVYAPLHEGGENTPGVFMAGETPTSQLVPAMRWMTGQLGARRWLLVGNDYIWPRLTGAAARAEARRAGTPLLREVYVPLGTADFSGVLREIEVCGADSVIMLLVGQDGVEFNRQFAEWGLVGTVERLSPHVEENMLLAGSGAANAGLFAAAGYFDGLNTTQSLEFASRYYQRFGEGAPPLNSIGESCYEAMLLLARLVTRAGSLDVHRMITAAEGLVYEGPRGTVRMNGNQLEQSVYMAVAQELEFDIQDQLTTV
;
A
#
# COMPACT_ATOMS: atom_id res chain seq x y z
N MET A 1 24.02 -21.91 27.17
CA MET A 1 23.94 -21.55 25.74
C MET A 1 22.51 -21.82 25.31
N SER A 2 21.70 -20.79 25.08
CA SER A 2 20.34 -20.96 24.53
C SER A 2 20.48 -21.57 23.14
N ARG A 3 19.82 -22.71 22.90
CA ARG A 3 19.72 -23.29 21.55
C ARG A 3 19.06 -22.24 20.66
N ALA A 4 19.67 -21.92 19.52
CA ALA A 4 19.01 -21.06 18.54
C ALA A 4 17.66 -21.71 18.16
N ARG A 5 16.58 -20.94 18.11
CA ARG A 5 15.26 -21.48 17.73
C ARG A 5 15.33 -21.98 16.29
N ASP A 6 14.63 -23.05 15.96
CA ASP A 6 14.61 -23.62 14.61
C ASP A 6 13.75 -22.79 13.62
N THR A 7 13.06 -21.75 14.11
CA THR A 7 12.10 -20.93 13.36
C THR A 7 12.46 -19.45 13.41
N VAL A 8 12.22 -18.68 12.34
CA VAL A 8 12.12 -17.22 12.38
C VAL A 8 10.65 -16.83 12.40
N ASP A 9 10.20 -16.24 13.50
CA ASP A 9 8.78 -15.94 13.72
C ASP A 9 8.51 -14.45 13.43
N LEU A 10 7.50 -14.16 12.60
CA LEU A 10 7.16 -12.80 12.18
C LEU A 10 5.78 -12.42 12.71
N ALA A 11 5.65 -11.23 13.31
CA ALA A 11 4.33 -10.64 13.49
C ALA A 11 3.86 -10.12 12.12
N PHE A 12 2.75 -10.67 11.59
CA PHE A 12 2.12 -10.22 10.35
C PHE A 12 0.89 -9.38 10.70
N VAL A 13 1.03 -8.06 10.64
CA VAL A 13 -0.05 -7.12 10.97
C VAL A 13 -0.83 -6.84 9.69
N MET A 14 -2.10 -7.25 9.64
CA MET A 14 -2.98 -7.12 8.46
C MET A 14 -4.41 -6.77 8.88
N PRO A 15 -5.19 -6.05 8.06
CA PRO A 15 -6.57 -5.72 8.40
C PRO A 15 -7.47 -6.96 8.26
N LEU A 16 -8.19 -7.31 9.32
CA LEU A 16 -9.16 -8.42 9.29
C LEU A 16 -10.63 -7.94 9.31
N GLN A 17 -10.84 -6.64 9.48
CA GLN A 17 -12.17 -6.04 9.62
C GLN A 17 -12.16 -4.55 9.24
N GLY A 18 -13.33 -3.91 9.33
CA GLY A 18 -13.50 -2.49 9.02
C GLY A 18 -13.27 -2.17 7.54
N SER A 19 -13.08 -0.89 7.23
CA SER A 19 -12.99 -0.46 5.82
C SER A 19 -11.85 -1.13 5.04
N ALA A 20 -10.70 -1.33 5.69
CA ALA A 20 -9.54 -2.00 5.09
C ALA A 20 -9.65 -3.54 5.07
N GLY A 21 -10.69 -4.13 5.69
CA GLY A 21 -10.85 -5.59 5.76
C GLY A 21 -11.04 -6.24 4.40
N ILE A 22 -11.47 -5.48 3.39
CA ILE A 22 -11.56 -5.93 2.00
C ILE A 22 -10.21 -6.45 1.45
N TYR A 23 -9.08 -5.96 1.98
CA TYR A 23 -7.75 -6.35 1.56
C TYR A 23 -7.26 -7.67 2.19
N GLY A 24 -7.91 -8.13 3.26
CA GLY A 24 -7.41 -9.19 4.12
C GLY A 24 -7.06 -10.46 3.35
N ALA A 25 -7.97 -10.95 2.51
CA ALA A 25 -7.75 -12.19 1.76
C ALA A 25 -6.53 -12.12 0.81
N SER A 26 -6.35 -11.01 0.10
CA SER A 26 -5.19 -10.80 -0.76
C SER A 26 -3.89 -10.66 0.03
N CYS A 27 -3.91 -9.95 1.17
CA CYS A 27 -2.76 -9.86 2.07
C CYS A 27 -2.34 -11.24 2.59
N GLU A 28 -3.30 -12.06 3.04
CA GLU A 28 -3.04 -13.41 3.53
C GLU A 28 -2.46 -14.29 2.43
N ALA A 29 -3.10 -14.35 1.26
CA ALA A 29 -2.68 -15.20 0.15
C ALA A 29 -1.25 -14.86 -0.32
N CYS A 30 -0.94 -13.57 -0.53
CA CYS A 30 0.39 -13.14 -0.94
C CYS A 30 1.46 -13.40 0.14
N ALA A 31 1.14 -13.22 1.43
CA ALA A 31 2.06 -13.53 2.52
C ALA A 31 2.28 -15.05 2.66
N THR A 32 1.23 -15.87 2.50
CA THR A 32 1.33 -17.33 2.47
C THR A 32 2.26 -17.79 1.36
N LEU A 33 2.07 -17.28 0.14
CA LEU A 33 2.95 -17.60 -1.00
C LEU A 33 4.41 -17.25 -0.70
N ALA A 34 4.67 -16.04 -0.16
CA ALA A 34 6.02 -15.62 0.19
C ALA A 34 6.68 -16.56 1.21
N VAL A 35 5.95 -16.96 2.26
CA VAL A 35 6.45 -17.87 3.30
C VAL A 35 6.71 -19.27 2.76
N GLU A 36 5.80 -19.79 1.93
CA GLU A 36 5.98 -21.08 1.27
C GLU A 36 7.22 -21.09 0.39
N GLU A 37 7.44 -20.04 -0.40
CA GLU A 37 8.62 -19.92 -1.27
C GLU A 37 9.93 -19.75 -0.47
N LEU A 38 9.91 -19.03 0.65
CA LEU A 38 11.06 -18.91 1.55
C LEU A 38 11.40 -20.26 2.18
N ASN A 39 10.39 -20.97 2.70
CA ASN A 39 10.56 -22.25 3.39
C ASN A 39 10.91 -23.40 2.46
N ALA A 40 10.41 -23.40 1.21
CA ALA A 40 10.79 -24.38 0.19
C ALA A 40 12.29 -24.31 -0.18
N ARG A 41 12.96 -23.20 0.16
CA ARG A 41 14.42 -23.05 0.04
C ARG A 41 15.10 -23.46 1.35
N SER A 42 15.39 -22.51 2.22
CA SER A 42 16.04 -22.74 3.51
C SER A 42 15.51 -21.81 4.61
N GLY A 43 14.36 -21.18 4.36
CA GLY A 43 13.80 -20.14 5.20
C GLY A 43 14.74 -18.94 5.34
N LEU A 44 14.79 -18.34 6.53
CA LEU A 44 15.67 -17.21 6.85
C LEU A 44 16.76 -17.65 7.83
N LEU A 45 18.01 -17.41 7.49
CA LEU A 45 19.17 -17.83 8.30
C LEU A 45 19.18 -19.36 8.54
N GLY A 46 18.64 -20.16 7.61
CA GLY A 46 18.52 -21.61 7.75
C GLY A 46 17.39 -22.07 8.68
N ARG A 47 16.45 -21.19 9.02
CA ARG A 47 15.33 -21.44 9.95
C ARG A 47 13.99 -21.25 9.24
N GLU A 48 13.03 -22.10 9.57
CA GLU A 48 11.65 -22.03 9.02
C GLU A 48 10.98 -20.70 9.37
N VAL A 49 10.39 -20.01 8.42
CA VAL A 49 9.62 -18.79 8.61
C VAL A 49 8.19 -19.11 9.02
N ARG A 50 7.68 -18.46 10.08
CA ARG A 50 6.29 -18.58 10.55
C ARG A 50 5.67 -17.22 10.77
N LEU A 51 4.35 -17.12 10.56
CA LEU A 51 3.59 -15.89 10.77
C LEU A 51 2.70 -16.01 12.00
N THR A 52 2.68 -14.96 12.81
CA THR A 52 1.67 -14.70 13.83
C THR A 52 0.83 -13.51 13.38
N VAL A 53 -0.42 -13.76 13.02
CA VAL A 53 -1.33 -12.71 12.53
C VAL A 53 -1.77 -11.81 13.68
N VAL A 54 -1.76 -10.50 13.43
CA VAL A 54 -2.29 -9.46 14.33
C VAL A 54 -3.27 -8.60 13.54
N ASP A 55 -4.49 -8.41 14.06
CA ASP A 55 -5.49 -7.57 13.40
C ASP A 55 -5.08 -6.10 13.41
N GLY A 56 -4.63 -5.60 12.27
CA GLY A 56 -4.23 -4.22 12.04
C GLY A 56 -5.38 -3.23 11.93
N ALA A 57 -6.64 -3.68 11.92
CA ALA A 57 -7.81 -2.80 11.93
C ALA A 57 -8.28 -2.41 13.34
N ALA A 58 -7.74 -3.05 14.38
CA ALA A 58 -7.99 -2.65 15.76
C ALA A 58 -7.40 -1.25 16.07
N PRO A 59 -7.84 -0.58 17.16
CA PRO A 59 -7.31 0.74 17.51
C PRO A 59 -5.77 0.73 17.61
N PRO A 60 -5.05 1.75 17.08
CA PRO A 60 -3.59 1.73 16.95
C PRO A 60 -2.81 1.34 18.20
N LYS A 61 -3.24 1.82 19.37
CA LYS A 61 -2.61 1.48 20.66
C LYS A 61 -2.76 0.01 21.02
N ILE A 62 -3.89 -0.61 20.69
CA ILE A 62 -4.15 -2.03 20.95
C ILE A 62 -3.25 -2.89 20.06
N VAL A 63 -3.16 -2.58 18.77
CA VAL A 63 -2.25 -3.28 17.84
C VAL A 63 -0.81 -3.18 18.31
N ALA A 64 -0.36 -1.97 18.67
CA ALA A 64 1.00 -1.76 19.17
C ALA A 64 1.27 -2.52 20.48
N SER A 65 0.30 -2.58 21.40
CA SER A 65 0.44 -3.38 22.63
C SER A 65 0.52 -4.88 22.38
N GLN A 66 -0.24 -5.42 21.40
CA GLN A 66 -0.16 -6.83 21.01
C GLN A 66 1.21 -7.16 20.39
N VAL A 67 1.68 -6.32 19.46
CA VAL A 67 3.02 -6.48 18.87
C VAL A 67 4.13 -6.35 19.93
N ASP A 68 4.02 -5.37 20.83
CA ASP A 68 4.98 -5.20 21.93
C ASP A 68 5.05 -6.41 22.86
N ALA A 69 3.90 -7.03 23.16
CA ALA A 69 3.85 -8.26 23.96
C ALA A 69 4.55 -9.42 23.24
N LEU A 70 4.29 -9.62 21.94
CA LEU A 70 4.96 -10.65 21.13
C LEU A 70 6.48 -10.46 21.12
N ILE A 71 6.97 -9.24 20.95
CA ILE A 71 8.41 -8.92 20.98
C ILE A 71 8.98 -9.18 22.37
N THR A 72 8.30 -8.72 23.42
CA THR A 72 8.78 -8.84 24.82
C THR A 72 8.88 -10.30 25.27
N MET A 73 7.97 -11.16 24.80
CA MET A 73 7.99 -12.59 25.08
C MET A 73 9.01 -13.36 24.22
N GLY A 74 9.67 -12.71 23.25
CA GLY A 74 10.52 -13.40 22.27
C GLY A 74 9.74 -14.30 21.32
N ALA A 75 8.44 -14.05 21.15
CA ALA A 75 7.56 -14.83 20.29
C ALA A 75 7.79 -14.50 18.81
N VAL A 76 8.27 -13.30 18.49
CA VAL A 76 8.57 -12.85 17.13
C VAL A 76 9.97 -12.22 17.06
N ASP A 77 10.66 -12.45 15.95
CA ASP A 77 11.96 -11.88 15.62
C ASP A 77 11.86 -10.61 14.75
N ALA A 78 10.72 -10.38 14.08
CA ALA A 78 10.49 -9.22 13.22
C ALA A 78 8.99 -8.92 13.06
N VAL A 79 8.68 -7.73 12.54
CA VAL A 79 7.31 -7.29 12.22
C VAL A 79 7.20 -6.98 10.74
N THR A 80 6.09 -7.34 10.12
CA THR A 80 5.79 -7.00 8.73
C THR A 80 4.28 -7.02 8.45
N GLY A 81 3.88 -6.62 7.24
CA GLY A 81 2.49 -6.64 6.78
C GLY A 81 1.93 -5.28 6.43
N TRP A 82 0.62 -5.26 6.19
CA TRP A 82 -0.11 -4.11 5.68
C TRP A 82 -1.10 -3.57 6.71
N HIS A 83 -1.03 -2.29 7.06
CA HIS A 83 -1.98 -1.62 7.95
C HIS A 83 -1.82 -0.11 7.85
N ILE A 84 -2.79 0.68 8.30
CA ILE A 84 -2.74 2.14 8.10
C ILE A 84 -1.57 2.83 8.84
N SER A 85 -1.10 3.97 8.32
CA SER A 85 0.02 4.74 8.91
C SER A 85 -0.18 5.12 10.39
N ALA A 86 -1.42 5.26 10.87
CA ALA A 86 -1.70 5.51 12.28
C ALA A 86 -1.26 4.34 13.18
N VAL A 87 -1.46 3.10 12.74
CA VAL A 87 -0.99 1.89 13.42
C VAL A 87 0.54 1.80 13.33
N ARG A 88 1.10 2.05 12.15
CA ARG A 88 2.56 2.08 11.93
C ARG A 88 3.28 2.96 12.95
N ARG A 89 2.79 4.18 13.19
CA ARG A 89 3.45 5.11 14.13
C ARG A 89 3.52 4.59 15.55
N GLU A 90 2.49 3.85 16.00
CA GLU A 90 2.49 3.25 17.34
C GLU A 90 3.35 1.98 17.37
N VAL A 91 3.31 1.14 16.32
CA VAL A 91 4.14 -0.08 16.20
C VAL A 91 5.63 0.26 16.10
N ALA A 92 6.01 1.25 15.29
CA ALA A 92 7.39 1.69 15.10
C ALA A 92 8.07 2.06 16.42
N ARG A 93 7.35 2.72 17.34
CA ARG A 93 7.84 3.04 18.68
C ARG A 93 8.13 1.81 19.53
N ARG A 94 7.46 0.69 19.27
CA ARG A 94 7.64 -0.60 19.98
C ARG A 94 8.73 -1.46 19.36
N THR A 95 8.98 -1.32 18.07
CA THR A 95 9.99 -2.11 17.34
C THR A 95 11.37 -1.46 17.33
N ALA A 96 11.45 -0.12 17.47
CA ALA A 96 12.70 0.64 17.39
C ALA A 96 13.85 0.00 18.18
N HIS A 97 14.94 -0.30 17.49
CA HIS A 97 16.14 -0.98 18.02
C HIS A 97 15.95 -2.38 18.62
N ARG A 98 14.74 -2.94 18.62
CA ARG A 98 14.41 -4.24 19.23
C ARG A 98 14.30 -5.35 18.19
N VAL A 99 13.52 -5.10 17.14
CA VAL A 99 13.32 -6.02 16.02
C VAL A 99 13.16 -5.23 14.73
N PRO A 100 13.60 -5.76 13.57
CA PRO A 100 13.34 -5.13 12.29
C PRO A 100 11.84 -5.13 11.99
N TYR A 101 11.41 -4.06 11.32
CA TYR A 101 10.04 -3.85 10.94
C TYR A 101 9.96 -3.41 9.48
N VAL A 102 9.40 -4.26 8.61
CA VAL A 102 9.15 -3.91 7.21
C VAL A 102 7.69 -3.51 7.03
N TYR A 103 7.43 -2.26 6.68
CA TYR A 103 6.09 -1.73 6.47
C TYR A 103 5.72 -1.79 4.98
N ALA A 104 4.77 -2.66 4.64
CA ALA A 104 4.31 -2.90 3.26
C ALA A 104 3.58 -1.71 2.59
N PRO A 105 2.65 -1.01 3.26
CA PRO A 105 1.79 -0.03 2.62
C PRO A 105 2.50 1.19 2.08
N LEU A 106 1.91 1.79 1.04
CA LEU A 106 2.14 3.19 0.68
C LEU A 106 1.89 4.10 1.90
N HIS A 107 2.62 5.21 1.97
CA HIS A 107 2.59 6.10 3.14
C HIS A 107 2.89 7.54 2.77
N GLU A 108 2.85 8.41 3.77
CA GLU A 108 3.00 9.84 3.65
C GLU A 108 4.45 10.35 3.51
N GLY A 109 5.45 9.47 3.68
CA GLY A 109 6.86 9.83 3.77
C GLY A 109 7.33 10.19 5.18
N GLY A 110 8.63 10.43 5.32
CA GLY A 110 9.22 10.99 6.54
C GLY A 110 9.43 10.01 7.72
N GLU A 111 9.36 8.70 7.49
CA GLU A 111 9.70 7.71 8.52
C GLU A 111 11.21 7.57 8.68
N ASN A 112 11.69 7.68 9.92
CA ASN A 112 13.11 7.58 10.23
C ASN A 112 13.39 6.76 11.50
N THR A 113 12.38 6.06 12.02
CA THR A 113 12.53 5.20 13.19
C THR A 113 13.54 4.08 12.88
N PRO A 114 14.60 3.90 13.70
CA PRO A 114 15.61 2.89 13.44
C PRO A 114 15.05 1.46 13.40
N GLY A 115 15.36 0.75 12.32
CA GLY A 115 14.89 -0.62 12.06
C GLY A 115 13.55 -0.69 11.35
N VAL A 116 12.94 0.45 11.00
CA VAL A 116 11.74 0.50 10.16
C VAL A 116 12.16 0.71 8.69
N PHE A 117 11.79 -0.25 7.83
CA PHE A 117 12.02 -0.23 6.39
C PHE A 117 10.67 -0.09 5.68
N MET A 118 10.57 0.83 4.72
CA MET A 118 9.35 1.22 4.05
C MET A 118 9.33 0.63 2.64
N ALA A 119 8.39 -0.26 2.35
CA ALA A 119 8.29 -0.92 1.05
C ALA A 119 7.30 -0.24 0.09
N GLY A 120 6.33 0.51 0.62
CA GLY A 120 5.34 1.20 -0.20
C GLY A 120 5.78 2.56 -0.71
N GLU A 121 5.01 3.07 -1.66
CA GLU A 121 5.21 4.35 -2.33
C GLU A 121 5.08 5.55 -1.39
N THR A 122 5.62 6.69 -1.84
CA THR A 122 5.43 8.01 -1.20
C THR A 122 4.67 8.94 -2.14
N PRO A 123 4.08 10.05 -1.64
CA PRO A 123 3.32 10.97 -2.49
C PRO A 123 4.19 11.56 -3.61
N THR A 124 5.49 11.76 -3.36
CA THR A 124 6.45 12.29 -4.34
C THR A 124 6.77 11.31 -5.47
N SER A 125 6.71 10.01 -5.23
CA SER A 125 6.98 8.98 -6.25
C SER A 125 5.72 8.46 -6.92
N GLN A 126 4.53 8.73 -6.37
CA GLN A 126 3.26 8.16 -6.83
C GLN A 126 2.22 9.23 -7.17
N LEU A 127 1.63 9.88 -6.16
CA LEU A 127 0.53 10.81 -6.37
C LEU A 127 0.93 12.05 -7.18
N VAL A 128 2.10 12.63 -6.91
CA VAL A 128 2.56 13.86 -7.58
C VAL A 128 2.80 13.61 -9.09
N PRO A 129 3.56 12.58 -9.50
CA PRO A 129 3.65 12.20 -10.91
C PRO A 129 2.29 11.90 -11.55
N ALA A 130 1.39 11.25 -10.83
CA ALA A 130 0.05 10.93 -11.32
C ALA A 130 -0.80 12.18 -11.58
N MET A 131 -0.75 13.17 -10.69
CA MET A 131 -1.39 14.47 -10.89
C MET A 131 -0.82 15.20 -12.12
N ARG A 132 0.51 15.16 -12.32
CA ARG A 132 1.16 15.74 -13.50
C ARG A 132 0.71 15.05 -14.78
N TRP A 133 0.63 13.71 -14.76
CA TRP A 133 0.17 12.93 -15.89
C TRP A 133 -1.26 13.31 -16.28
N MET A 134 -2.22 13.37 -15.34
CA MET A 134 -3.59 13.80 -15.64
C MET A 134 -3.66 15.26 -16.08
N THR A 135 -2.84 16.14 -15.51
CA THR A 135 -2.73 17.54 -15.94
C THR A 135 -2.26 17.63 -17.39
N GLY A 136 -1.29 16.80 -17.79
CA GLY A 136 -0.72 16.80 -19.15
C GLY A 136 -1.61 16.10 -20.18
N GLN A 137 -2.10 14.90 -19.86
CA GLN A 137 -2.81 14.02 -20.80
C GLN A 137 -4.31 14.30 -20.85
N LEU A 138 -4.93 14.58 -19.71
CA LEU A 138 -6.39 14.75 -19.59
C LEU A 138 -6.79 16.23 -19.43
N GLY A 139 -5.81 17.12 -19.30
CA GLY A 139 -6.08 18.54 -19.10
C GLY A 139 -6.75 18.84 -17.75
N ALA A 140 -6.54 18.01 -16.73
CA ALA A 140 -7.02 18.30 -15.37
C ALA A 140 -6.45 19.63 -14.86
N ARG A 141 -7.30 20.48 -14.27
CA ARG A 141 -6.90 21.83 -13.83
C ARG A 141 -7.42 22.22 -12.46
N ARG A 142 -8.59 21.70 -12.05
CA ARG A 142 -9.30 22.13 -10.85
C ARG A 142 -9.59 20.92 -9.99
N TRP A 143 -8.83 20.77 -8.91
CA TRP A 143 -8.88 19.58 -8.08
C TRP A 143 -9.78 19.79 -6.86
N LEU A 144 -10.55 18.77 -6.50
CA LEU A 144 -11.04 18.56 -5.14
C LEU A 144 -10.32 17.36 -4.54
N LEU A 145 -10.05 17.38 -3.24
CA LEU A 145 -9.54 16.21 -2.53
C LEU A 145 -10.55 15.72 -1.51
N VAL A 146 -10.80 14.42 -1.53
CA VAL A 146 -11.51 13.69 -0.48
C VAL A 146 -10.57 12.66 0.13
N GLY A 147 -10.55 12.54 1.46
CA GLY A 147 -9.73 11.52 2.11
C GLY A 147 -10.22 11.14 3.49
N ASN A 148 -9.76 10.01 4.01
CA ASN A 148 -10.07 9.62 5.38
C ASN A 148 -9.30 10.50 6.40
N ASP A 149 -9.93 10.86 7.52
CA ASP A 149 -9.36 11.80 8.49
C ASP A 149 -8.33 11.15 9.43
N TYR A 150 -7.16 10.82 8.87
CA TYR A 150 -6.00 10.38 9.63
C TYR A 150 -4.70 10.82 8.95
N ILE A 151 -3.56 10.41 9.51
CA ILE A 151 -2.25 10.96 9.11
C ILE A 151 -1.93 10.80 7.62
N TRP A 152 -2.25 9.65 7.01
CA TRP A 152 -1.85 9.39 5.62
C TRP A 152 -2.55 10.35 4.64
N PRO A 153 -3.89 10.48 4.62
CA PRO A 153 -4.54 11.42 3.71
C PRO A 153 -4.20 12.88 4.00
N ARG A 154 -4.02 13.25 5.28
CA ARG A 154 -3.67 14.63 5.67
C ARG A 154 -2.31 15.06 5.11
N LEU A 155 -1.30 14.20 5.23
CA LEU A 155 0.06 14.52 4.78
C LEU A 155 0.25 14.29 3.28
N THR A 156 -0.41 13.29 2.71
CA THR A 156 -0.48 13.09 1.26
C THR A 156 -1.22 14.23 0.56
N GLY A 157 -2.32 14.72 1.16
CA GLY A 157 -3.05 15.90 0.69
C GLY A 157 -2.25 17.19 0.77
N ALA A 158 -1.35 17.32 1.75
CA ALA A 158 -0.40 18.45 1.79
C ALA A 158 0.57 18.41 0.59
N ALA A 159 1.06 17.23 0.20
CA ALA A 159 1.89 17.07 -1.00
C ALA A 159 1.09 17.38 -2.28
N ALA A 160 -0.15 16.90 -2.38
CA ALA A 160 -1.05 17.23 -3.49
C ALA A 160 -1.30 18.75 -3.60
N ARG A 161 -1.56 19.42 -2.47
CA ARG A 161 -1.74 20.88 -2.41
C ARG A 161 -0.50 21.63 -2.87
N ALA A 162 0.70 21.16 -2.49
CA ALA A 162 1.95 21.75 -2.93
C ALA A 162 2.15 21.62 -4.45
N GLU A 163 1.89 20.44 -5.01
CA GLU A 163 1.96 20.20 -6.45
C GLU A 163 0.92 21.02 -7.23
N ALA A 164 -0.34 21.02 -6.78
CA ALA A 164 -1.43 21.84 -7.34
C ALA A 164 -1.03 23.33 -7.44
N ARG A 165 -0.42 23.88 -6.38
CA ARG A 165 0.09 25.26 -6.38
C ARG A 165 1.22 25.46 -7.38
N ARG A 166 2.18 24.52 -7.42
CA ARG A 166 3.34 24.57 -8.32
C ARG A 166 2.92 24.52 -9.79
N ALA A 167 1.94 23.69 -10.12
CA ALA A 167 1.43 23.48 -11.47
C ALA A 167 0.41 24.53 -11.92
N GLY A 168 -0.03 25.43 -11.03
CA GLY A 168 -1.11 26.38 -11.32
C GLY A 168 -2.48 25.71 -11.50
N THR A 169 -2.66 24.51 -10.94
CA THR A 169 -3.90 23.72 -10.99
C THR A 169 -4.50 23.64 -9.58
N PRO A 170 -5.28 24.66 -9.15
CA PRO A 170 -5.63 24.82 -7.74
C PRO A 170 -6.44 23.65 -7.19
N LEU A 171 -6.20 23.37 -5.91
CA LEU A 171 -7.02 22.48 -5.11
C LEU A 171 -8.11 23.33 -4.43
N LEU A 172 -9.34 23.24 -4.95
CA LEU A 172 -10.46 24.12 -4.63
C LEU A 172 -11.07 23.83 -3.26
N ARG A 173 -11.10 22.54 -2.88
CA ARG A 173 -11.65 22.04 -1.62
C ARG A 173 -10.88 20.81 -1.14
N GLU A 174 -10.78 20.67 0.17
CA GLU A 174 -10.34 19.45 0.84
C GLU A 174 -11.40 19.04 1.83
N VAL A 175 -11.89 17.81 1.68
CA VAL A 175 -12.88 17.24 2.59
C VAL A 175 -12.28 15.98 3.20
N TYR A 176 -12.19 15.95 4.52
CA TYR A 176 -11.72 14.78 5.25
C TYR A 176 -12.88 14.18 6.04
N VAL A 177 -13.12 12.89 5.84
CA VAL A 177 -14.24 12.16 6.47
C VAL A 177 -13.70 11.04 7.37
N PRO A 178 -14.42 10.62 8.43
CA PRO A 178 -14.00 9.49 9.24
C PRO A 178 -13.78 8.21 8.43
N LEU A 179 -12.94 7.29 8.92
CA LEU A 179 -12.90 5.91 8.39
C LEU A 179 -14.24 5.22 8.70
N GLY A 180 -14.76 4.46 7.73
CA GLY A 180 -16.08 3.83 7.83
C GLY A 180 -17.23 4.77 7.45
N THR A 181 -16.95 5.80 6.65
CA THR A 181 -18.00 6.72 6.17
C THR A 181 -18.89 6.01 5.16
N ALA A 182 -20.22 6.06 5.40
CA ALA A 182 -21.22 5.44 4.53
C ALA A 182 -22.03 6.46 3.70
N ASP A 183 -22.02 7.75 4.06
CA ASP A 183 -22.73 8.81 3.35
C ASP A 183 -21.73 9.86 2.88
N PHE A 184 -21.58 9.96 1.55
CA PHE A 184 -20.69 10.92 0.90
C PHE A 184 -21.43 12.07 0.23
N SER A 185 -22.76 12.20 0.42
CA SER A 185 -23.59 13.24 -0.21
C SER A 185 -23.04 14.66 0.01
N GLY A 186 -22.49 14.94 1.19
CA GLY A 186 -21.83 16.21 1.49
C GLY A 186 -20.59 16.47 0.64
N VAL A 187 -19.76 15.44 0.41
CA VAL A 187 -18.58 15.52 -0.46
C VAL A 187 -19.00 15.72 -1.92
N LEU A 188 -19.99 14.95 -2.38
CA LEU A 188 -20.51 15.00 -3.75
C LEU A 188 -21.07 16.38 -4.08
N ARG A 189 -21.81 16.99 -3.14
CA ARG A 189 -22.29 18.37 -3.27
C ARG A 189 -21.15 19.39 -3.35
N GLU A 190 -20.07 19.21 -2.59
CA GLU A 190 -18.90 20.10 -2.70
C GLU A 190 -18.23 19.99 -4.08
N ILE A 191 -18.18 18.79 -4.68
CA ILE A 191 -17.65 18.59 -6.05
C ILE A 191 -18.45 19.43 -7.04
N GLU A 192 -19.78 19.35 -7.01
CA GLU A 192 -20.67 20.10 -7.91
C GLU A 192 -20.52 21.62 -7.75
N VAL A 193 -20.52 22.10 -6.50
CA VAL A 193 -20.56 23.55 -6.22
C VAL A 193 -19.20 24.21 -6.45
N CYS A 194 -18.09 23.51 -6.19
CA CYS A 194 -16.77 24.10 -6.37
C CYS A 194 -16.31 24.14 -7.83
N GLY A 195 -16.89 23.31 -8.71
CA GLY A 195 -16.53 23.25 -10.13
C GLY A 195 -15.19 22.56 -10.40
N ALA A 196 -14.82 21.59 -9.55
CA ALA A 196 -13.68 20.72 -9.80
C ALA A 196 -13.90 19.89 -11.07
N ASP A 197 -12.85 19.71 -11.88
CA ASP A 197 -12.84 18.80 -13.03
C ASP A 197 -12.15 17.48 -12.72
N SER A 198 -11.49 17.38 -11.57
CA SER A 198 -10.89 16.13 -11.10
C SER A 198 -10.92 16.01 -9.57
N VAL A 199 -11.01 14.78 -9.09
CA VAL A 199 -11.03 14.44 -7.66
C VAL A 199 -9.83 13.59 -7.31
N ILE A 200 -9.06 14.00 -6.31
CA ILE A 200 -8.06 13.16 -5.65
C ILE A 200 -8.77 12.40 -4.53
N MET A 201 -8.80 11.07 -4.63
CA MET A 201 -9.40 10.17 -3.66
C MET A 201 -8.31 9.50 -2.81
N LEU A 202 -8.29 9.85 -1.52
CA LEU A 202 -7.44 9.25 -0.49
C LEU A 202 -8.31 8.48 0.51
N LEU A 203 -9.20 7.64 -0.02
CA LEU A 203 -10.16 6.81 0.73
C LEU A 203 -9.70 5.35 0.74
N VAL A 204 -9.79 4.72 1.91
CA VAL A 204 -9.28 3.38 2.18
C VAL A 204 -10.38 2.35 2.02
N GLY A 205 -10.16 1.35 1.18
CA GLY A 205 -10.99 0.15 1.06
C GLY A 205 -12.46 0.45 0.80
N GLN A 206 -13.33 -0.08 1.66
CA GLN A 206 -14.78 0.02 1.51
C GLN A 206 -15.29 1.47 1.40
N ASP A 207 -14.67 2.43 2.10
CA ASP A 207 -15.01 3.85 1.98
C ASP A 207 -14.83 4.37 0.54
N GLY A 208 -13.76 3.94 -0.14
CA GLY A 208 -13.53 4.32 -1.54
C GLY A 208 -14.51 3.63 -2.50
N VAL A 209 -14.88 2.37 -2.23
CA VAL A 209 -15.93 1.65 -2.98
C VAL A 209 -17.26 2.39 -2.86
N GLU A 210 -17.64 2.78 -1.65
CA GLU A 210 -18.90 3.44 -1.37
C GLU A 210 -18.95 4.85 -1.98
N PHE A 211 -17.86 5.62 -1.86
CA PHE A 211 -17.73 6.90 -2.53
C PHE A 211 -17.92 6.75 -4.06
N ASN A 212 -17.28 5.77 -4.68
CA ASN A 212 -17.37 5.57 -6.13
C ASN A 212 -18.77 5.17 -6.60
N ARG A 213 -19.50 4.36 -5.82
CA ARG A 213 -20.90 4.02 -6.11
C ARG A 213 -21.79 5.25 -6.05
N GLN A 214 -21.73 6.00 -4.95
CA GLN A 214 -22.52 7.21 -4.80
C GLN A 214 -22.14 8.28 -5.82
N PHE A 215 -20.86 8.38 -6.19
CA PHE A 215 -20.39 9.28 -7.25
C PHE A 215 -21.05 8.99 -8.61
N ALA A 216 -21.23 7.71 -8.96
CA ALA A 216 -21.96 7.31 -10.16
C ALA A 216 -23.47 7.56 -10.04
N GLU A 217 -24.08 7.24 -8.90
CA GLU A 217 -25.50 7.51 -8.63
C GLU A 217 -25.83 9.01 -8.67
N TRP A 218 -24.87 9.85 -8.27
CA TRP A 218 -24.96 11.31 -8.34
C TRP A 218 -24.77 11.86 -9.76
N GLY A 219 -24.38 11.03 -10.72
CA GLY A 219 -24.23 11.41 -12.13
C GLY A 219 -22.94 12.17 -12.46
N LEU A 220 -21.90 12.05 -11.62
CA LEU A 220 -20.62 12.75 -11.85
C LEU A 220 -19.67 12.01 -12.82
N VAL A 221 -19.94 10.74 -13.12
CA VAL A 221 -19.17 9.95 -14.09
C VAL A 221 -19.20 10.60 -15.47
N GLY A 222 -18.04 10.66 -16.13
CA GLY A 222 -17.87 11.31 -17.44
C GLY A 222 -17.86 12.84 -17.40
N THR A 223 -18.02 13.45 -16.22
CA THR A 223 -17.90 14.90 -16.02
C THR A 223 -16.70 15.27 -15.15
N VAL A 224 -16.35 14.42 -14.19
CA VAL A 224 -15.25 14.61 -13.25
C VAL A 224 -14.44 13.33 -13.16
N GLU A 225 -13.15 13.40 -13.49
CA GLU A 225 -12.25 12.25 -13.39
C GLU A 225 -11.77 12.05 -11.95
N ARG A 226 -11.54 10.81 -11.54
CA ARG A 226 -11.05 10.47 -10.19
C ARG A 226 -9.64 9.91 -10.27
N LEU A 227 -8.78 10.30 -9.34
CA LEU A 227 -7.43 9.78 -9.17
C LEU A 227 -7.27 9.22 -7.78
N SER A 228 -6.81 7.98 -7.66
CA SER A 228 -6.46 7.39 -6.37
C SER A 228 -5.09 6.71 -6.41
N PRO A 229 -4.19 6.99 -5.45
CA PRO A 229 -2.98 6.21 -5.23
C PRO A 229 -3.25 4.90 -4.47
N HIS A 230 -4.51 4.58 -4.15
CA HIS A 230 -4.85 3.51 -3.22
C HIS A 230 -6.01 2.61 -3.69
N VAL A 231 -6.60 2.90 -4.85
CA VAL A 231 -7.58 2.00 -5.46
C VAL A 231 -6.86 0.81 -6.09
N GLU A 232 -7.42 -0.38 -5.90
CA GLU A 232 -6.91 -1.63 -6.44
C GLU A 232 -8.05 -2.58 -6.84
N GLU A 233 -7.71 -3.78 -7.31
CA GLU A 233 -8.62 -4.71 -7.97
C GLU A 233 -9.79 -5.17 -7.07
N ASN A 234 -9.59 -5.34 -5.75
CA ASN A 234 -10.71 -5.65 -4.85
C ASN A 234 -11.74 -4.52 -4.83
N MET A 235 -11.30 -3.27 -4.80
CA MET A 235 -12.21 -2.11 -4.85
C MET A 235 -12.95 -2.01 -6.18
N LEU A 236 -12.31 -2.34 -7.31
CA LEU A 236 -13.00 -2.37 -8.61
C LEU A 236 -14.09 -3.44 -8.62
N LEU A 237 -13.77 -4.66 -8.16
CA LEU A 237 -14.70 -5.79 -8.09
C LEU A 237 -15.86 -5.55 -7.14
N ALA A 238 -15.60 -4.88 -6.01
CA ALA A 238 -16.65 -4.47 -5.09
C ALA A 238 -17.47 -3.30 -5.62
N GLY A 239 -16.96 -2.51 -6.56
CA GLY A 239 -17.69 -1.43 -7.21
C GLY A 239 -18.68 -1.93 -8.26
N SER A 240 -18.64 -1.31 -9.43
CA SER A 240 -19.32 -1.74 -10.66
C SER A 240 -18.65 -1.04 -11.83
N GLY A 241 -18.81 -1.55 -13.06
CA GLY A 241 -18.25 -0.87 -14.23
C GLY A 241 -18.69 0.59 -14.36
N ALA A 242 -19.95 0.90 -14.02
CA ALA A 242 -20.45 2.27 -13.97
C ALA A 242 -19.79 3.10 -12.86
N ALA A 243 -19.62 2.54 -11.66
CA ALA A 243 -18.96 3.20 -10.53
C ALA A 243 -17.47 3.46 -10.79
N ASN A 244 -16.82 2.61 -11.60
CA ASN A 244 -15.39 2.66 -11.86
C ASN A 244 -15.03 3.51 -13.09
N ALA A 245 -15.97 3.85 -13.96
CA ALA A 245 -15.69 4.65 -15.16
C ALA A 245 -15.04 6.01 -14.81
N GLY A 246 -13.92 6.33 -15.45
CA GLY A 246 -13.15 7.55 -15.15
C GLY A 246 -12.40 7.52 -13.82
N LEU A 247 -12.10 6.31 -13.30
CA LEU A 247 -11.29 6.11 -12.10
C LEU A 247 -9.86 5.73 -12.50
N PHE A 248 -8.93 6.62 -12.23
CA PHE A 248 -7.51 6.43 -12.43
C PHE A 248 -6.84 5.95 -11.14
N ALA A 249 -5.90 5.04 -11.30
CA ALA A 249 -5.10 4.46 -10.24
C ALA A 249 -3.62 4.73 -10.51
N ALA A 250 -2.86 5.05 -9.45
CA ALA A 250 -1.41 5.10 -9.51
C ALA A 250 -0.83 4.09 -8.52
N ALA A 251 -0.11 3.07 -8.98
CA ALA A 251 0.42 2.01 -8.12
C ALA A 251 1.71 1.41 -8.70
N GLY A 252 2.56 0.83 -7.84
CA GLY A 252 3.74 0.08 -8.27
C GLY A 252 3.45 -1.30 -8.87
N TYR A 253 2.23 -1.79 -8.71
CA TYR A 253 1.81 -3.10 -9.21
C TYR A 253 0.32 -3.10 -9.60
N PHE A 254 0.00 -3.86 -10.64
CA PHE A 254 -1.34 -4.21 -11.08
C PHE A 254 -1.28 -5.67 -11.53
N ASP A 255 -2.34 -6.46 -11.39
CA ASP A 255 -2.33 -7.86 -11.87
C ASP A 255 -2.07 -7.91 -13.40
N GLY A 256 -2.64 -6.96 -14.13
CA GLY A 256 -2.43 -6.78 -15.57
C GLY A 256 -1.05 -6.24 -15.98
N LEU A 257 -0.10 -6.06 -15.05
CA LEU A 257 1.23 -5.53 -15.37
C LEU A 257 2.04 -6.51 -16.23
N ASN A 258 2.30 -6.13 -17.48
CA ASN A 258 2.95 -6.97 -18.48
C ASN A 258 4.49 -6.87 -18.44
N THR A 259 5.08 -7.28 -17.32
CA THR A 259 6.54 -7.48 -17.17
C THR A 259 6.83 -8.94 -16.88
N THR A 260 8.04 -9.42 -17.20
CA THR A 260 8.44 -10.81 -16.90
C THR A 260 8.26 -11.13 -15.42
N GLN A 261 8.70 -10.23 -14.53
CA GLN A 261 8.63 -10.40 -13.08
C GLN A 261 7.18 -10.50 -12.58
N SER A 262 6.30 -9.63 -13.09
CA SER A 262 4.89 -9.62 -12.72
C SER A 262 4.17 -10.88 -13.21
N LEU A 263 4.38 -11.27 -14.49
CA LEU A 263 3.77 -12.46 -15.07
C LEU A 263 4.21 -13.75 -14.36
N GLU A 264 5.49 -13.85 -13.99
CA GLU A 264 6.00 -14.99 -13.22
C GLU A 264 5.38 -15.04 -11.82
N PHE A 265 5.23 -13.89 -11.15
CA PHE A 265 4.58 -13.81 -9.85
C PHE A 265 3.10 -14.19 -9.91
N ALA A 266 2.35 -13.59 -10.84
CA ALA A 266 0.95 -13.93 -11.08
C ALA A 266 0.77 -15.41 -11.42
N SER A 267 1.64 -15.98 -12.26
CA SER A 267 1.62 -17.41 -12.58
C SER A 267 1.78 -18.29 -11.33
N ARG A 268 2.73 -17.97 -10.44
CA ARG A 268 2.91 -18.73 -9.18
C ARG A 268 1.72 -18.57 -8.24
N TYR A 269 1.20 -17.35 -8.15
CA TYR A 269 0.03 -17.04 -7.34
C TYR A 269 -1.21 -17.83 -7.79
N TYR A 270 -1.57 -17.76 -9.07
CA TYR A 270 -2.72 -18.47 -9.61
C TYR A 270 -2.51 -19.99 -9.67
N GLN A 271 -1.28 -20.47 -9.86
CA GLN A 271 -0.97 -21.90 -9.71
C GLN A 271 -1.20 -22.40 -8.28
N ARG A 272 -0.90 -21.57 -7.28
CA ARG A 272 -1.02 -21.94 -5.87
C ARG A 272 -2.47 -21.87 -5.35
N PHE A 273 -3.24 -20.87 -5.77
CA PHE A 273 -4.57 -20.58 -5.21
C PHE A 273 -5.74 -20.92 -6.15
N GLY A 274 -5.47 -21.15 -7.44
CA GLY A 274 -6.48 -21.55 -8.42
C GLY A 274 -7.44 -20.44 -8.82
N GLU A 275 -8.53 -20.81 -9.50
CA GLU A 275 -9.53 -19.87 -10.05
C GLU A 275 -10.31 -19.09 -8.99
N GLY A 276 -10.39 -19.61 -7.76
CA GLY A 276 -11.03 -18.95 -6.62
C GLY A 276 -10.08 -18.11 -5.77
N ALA A 277 -8.88 -17.81 -6.28
CA ALA A 277 -7.91 -17.01 -5.56
C ALA A 277 -8.48 -15.62 -5.21
N PRO A 278 -8.14 -15.06 -4.03
CA PRO A 278 -8.34 -13.64 -3.81
C PRO A 278 -7.70 -12.84 -4.95
N PRO A 279 -8.32 -11.74 -5.42
CA PRO A 279 -7.76 -10.93 -6.49
C PRO A 279 -6.31 -10.57 -6.20
N LEU A 280 -5.42 -10.77 -7.17
CA LEU A 280 -4.07 -10.26 -7.08
C LEU A 280 -4.11 -8.74 -7.31
N ASN A 281 -3.38 -7.99 -6.50
CA ASN A 281 -3.45 -6.53 -6.49
C ASN A 281 -2.23 -5.92 -5.81
N SER A 282 -2.12 -4.59 -5.88
CA SER A 282 -1.01 -3.83 -5.28
C SER A 282 -0.87 -4.02 -3.76
N ILE A 283 -1.97 -4.18 -3.02
CA ILE A 283 -1.94 -4.31 -1.56
C ILE A 283 -1.49 -5.70 -1.13
N GLY A 284 -2.02 -6.75 -1.75
CA GLY A 284 -1.56 -8.13 -1.59
C GLY A 284 -0.09 -8.27 -2.00
N GLU A 285 0.27 -7.79 -3.20
CA GLU A 285 1.65 -7.80 -3.69
C GLU A 285 2.59 -7.11 -2.72
N SER A 286 2.21 -5.96 -2.13
CA SER A 286 3.07 -5.26 -1.18
C SER A 286 3.40 -6.09 0.06
N CYS A 287 2.52 -7.01 0.48
CA CYS A 287 2.79 -7.95 1.56
C CYS A 287 3.86 -8.98 1.15
N TYR A 288 3.78 -9.50 -0.07
CA TYR A 288 4.81 -10.37 -0.64
C TYR A 288 6.14 -9.61 -0.77
N GLU A 289 6.11 -8.39 -1.29
CA GLU A 289 7.29 -7.54 -1.46
C GLU A 289 7.95 -7.22 -0.12
N ALA A 290 7.17 -6.95 0.94
CA ALA A 290 7.70 -6.72 2.28
C ALA A 290 8.42 -7.96 2.85
N MET A 291 7.91 -9.17 2.59
CA MET A 291 8.58 -10.43 2.95
C MET A 291 9.87 -10.63 2.14
N LEU A 292 9.82 -10.33 0.84
CA LEU A 292 10.98 -10.40 -0.03
C LEU A 292 12.08 -9.42 0.39
N LEU A 293 11.71 -8.17 0.70
CA LEU A 293 12.61 -7.16 1.23
C LEU A 293 13.26 -7.63 2.54
N LEU A 294 12.45 -8.12 3.48
CA LEU A 294 12.96 -8.67 4.74
C LEU A 294 13.99 -9.77 4.47
N ALA A 295 13.67 -10.71 3.58
CA ALA A 295 14.56 -11.80 3.22
C ALA A 295 15.88 -11.32 2.60
N ARG A 296 15.82 -10.32 1.72
CA ARG A 296 17.00 -9.71 1.08
C ARG A 296 17.88 -9.01 2.11
N LEU A 297 17.29 -8.22 3.00
CA LEU A 297 18.00 -7.54 4.08
C LEU A 297 18.66 -8.54 5.04
N VAL A 298 17.92 -9.56 5.48
CA VAL A 298 18.44 -10.60 6.39
C VAL A 298 19.56 -11.40 5.76
N THR A 299 19.42 -11.76 4.47
CA THR A 299 20.46 -12.48 3.72
C THR A 299 21.74 -11.66 3.62
N ARG A 300 21.62 -10.38 3.25
CA ARG A 300 22.77 -9.48 3.12
C ARG A 300 23.41 -9.14 4.47
N ALA A 301 22.61 -8.98 5.52
CA ALA A 301 23.10 -8.73 6.87
C ALA A 301 23.70 -9.99 7.52
N GLY A 302 23.26 -11.18 7.12
CA GLY A 302 23.52 -12.44 7.82
C GLY A 302 22.96 -12.46 9.25
N SER A 303 21.92 -11.66 9.52
CA SER A 303 21.36 -11.43 10.86
C SER A 303 19.99 -10.75 10.80
N LEU A 304 19.22 -10.90 11.88
CA LEU A 304 18.01 -10.10 12.16
C LEU A 304 18.31 -8.90 13.09
N ASP A 305 19.59 -8.69 13.44
CA ASP A 305 20.00 -7.52 14.22
C ASP A 305 19.69 -6.21 13.46
N VAL A 306 19.00 -5.29 14.14
CA VAL A 306 18.51 -4.04 13.55
C VAL A 306 19.66 -3.20 12.98
N HIS A 307 20.77 -3.08 13.69
CA HIS A 307 21.89 -2.26 13.23
C HIS A 307 22.54 -2.85 11.98
N ARG A 308 22.77 -4.17 11.97
CA ARG A 308 23.30 -4.87 10.79
C ARG A 308 22.36 -4.77 9.60
N MET A 309 21.05 -4.84 9.82
CA MET A 309 20.06 -4.68 8.75
C MET A 309 20.00 -3.25 8.20
N ILE A 310 20.15 -2.23 9.04
CA ILE A 310 20.26 -0.83 8.58
C ILE A 310 21.48 -0.67 7.66
N THR A 311 22.64 -1.21 8.04
CA THR A 311 23.83 -1.20 7.17
C THR A 311 23.61 -2.02 5.89
N ALA A 312 22.92 -3.16 5.98
CA ALA A 312 22.63 -3.98 4.82
C ALA A 312 21.65 -3.34 3.83
N ALA A 313 20.80 -2.41 4.30
CA ALA A 313 19.85 -1.68 3.48
C ALA A 313 20.54 -0.72 2.51
N GLU A 314 21.71 -0.19 2.86
CA GLU A 314 22.44 0.77 2.03
C GLU A 314 22.80 0.17 0.66
N GLY A 315 22.25 0.79 -0.40
CA GLY A 315 22.47 0.37 -1.78
C GLY A 315 21.96 -1.04 -2.10
N LEU A 316 21.01 -1.56 -1.32
CA LEU A 316 20.34 -2.81 -1.66
C LEU A 316 19.50 -2.61 -2.92
N VAL A 317 19.72 -3.48 -3.91
CA VAL A 317 18.95 -3.56 -5.16
C VAL A 317 18.55 -5.02 -5.36
N TYR A 318 17.31 -5.27 -5.74
CA TYR A 318 16.83 -6.61 -6.08
C TYR A 318 15.64 -6.55 -7.04
N GLU A 319 15.30 -7.70 -7.63
CA GLU A 319 14.12 -7.90 -8.45
C GLU A 319 12.96 -8.44 -7.60
N GLY A 320 11.80 -7.79 -7.69
CA GLY A 320 10.51 -8.20 -7.11
C GLY A 320 9.40 -8.21 -8.17
N PRO A 321 8.14 -8.50 -7.80
CA PRO A 321 7.01 -8.54 -8.74
C PRO A 321 6.80 -7.23 -9.50
N ARG A 322 7.06 -6.10 -8.85
CA ARG A 322 7.05 -4.75 -9.43
C ARG A 322 8.32 -4.38 -10.23
N GLY A 323 9.20 -5.34 -10.52
CA GLY A 323 10.47 -5.15 -11.22
C GLY A 323 11.65 -4.81 -10.30
N THR A 324 12.65 -4.13 -10.84
CA THR A 324 13.83 -3.70 -10.07
C THR A 324 13.43 -2.65 -9.03
N VAL A 325 13.79 -2.90 -7.76
CA VAL A 325 13.62 -1.94 -6.67
C VAL A 325 14.97 -1.62 -6.02
N ARG A 326 15.08 -0.42 -5.49
CA ARG A 326 16.29 0.04 -4.80
C ARG A 326 15.93 0.64 -3.46
N MET A 327 16.66 0.24 -2.42
CA MET A 327 16.58 0.86 -1.12
C MET A 327 17.40 2.17 -1.10
N ASN A 328 16.77 3.25 -0.65
CA ASN A 328 17.40 4.54 -0.38
C ASN A 328 17.18 4.92 1.09
N GLY A 329 18.23 4.80 1.89
CA GLY A 329 18.10 4.83 3.35
C GLY A 329 17.21 3.69 3.82
N ASN A 330 16.01 4.02 4.28
CA ASN A 330 14.99 3.04 4.69
C ASN A 330 13.77 3.01 3.78
N GLN A 331 13.78 3.68 2.63
CA GLN A 331 12.67 3.77 1.70
C GLN A 331 12.97 2.99 0.41
N LEU A 332 12.07 2.10 -0.01
CA LEU A 332 12.13 1.52 -1.35
C LEU A 332 11.75 2.55 -2.41
N GLU A 333 12.52 2.55 -3.48
CA GLU A 333 12.22 3.21 -4.74
C GLU A 333 11.88 2.14 -5.78
N GLN A 334 10.76 2.33 -6.46
CA GLN A 334 10.20 1.43 -7.46
C GLN A 334 9.57 2.24 -8.59
N SER A 335 9.32 1.56 -9.70
CA SER A 335 8.46 2.08 -10.77
C SER A 335 7.03 2.22 -10.26
N VAL A 336 6.33 3.27 -10.72
CA VAL A 336 4.90 3.46 -10.50
C VAL A 336 4.24 3.60 -11.85
N TYR A 337 3.06 3.02 -12.01
CA TYR A 337 2.29 3.01 -13.24
C TYR A 337 0.98 3.76 -13.03
N MET A 338 0.51 4.41 -14.10
CA MET A 338 -0.84 4.96 -14.20
C MET A 338 -1.72 3.93 -14.90
N ALA A 339 -2.89 3.66 -14.33
CA ALA A 339 -3.92 2.86 -14.98
C ALA A 339 -5.28 3.55 -14.89
N VAL A 340 -6.19 3.19 -15.78
CA VAL A 340 -7.61 3.58 -15.72
C VAL A 340 -8.45 2.33 -15.57
N ALA A 341 -9.49 2.39 -14.75
CA ALA A 341 -10.42 1.30 -14.63
C ALA A 341 -11.23 1.15 -15.93
N GLN A 342 -11.17 -0.05 -16.53
CA GLN A 342 -12.03 -0.50 -17.60
C GLN A 342 -12.94 -1.58 -17.05
N GLU A 343 -14.19 -1.20 -16.78
CA GLU A 343 -15.15 -2.04 -16.05
C GLU A 343 -14.63 -2.49 -14.67
N LEU A 344 -14.14 -3.72 -14.56
CA LEU A 344 -13.66 -4.34 -13.33
C LEU A 344 -12.15 -4.60 -13.34
N GLU A 345 -11.46 -4.20 -14.41
CA GLU A 345 -10.02 -4.39 -14.61
C GLU A 345 -9.31 -3.04 -14.76
N PHE A 346 -7.99 -3.05 -14.65
CA PHE A 346 -7.15 -1.89 -14.91
C PHE A 346 -6.48 -1.99 -16.27
N ASP A 347 -6.63 -0.96 -17.09
CA ASP A 347 -5.85 -0.75 -18.30
C ASP A 347 -4.68 0.20 -18.01
N ILE A 348 -3.45 -0.33 -18.06
CA ILE A 348 -2.23 0.41 -17.74
C ILE A 348 -1.90 1.36 -18.88
N GLN A 349 -1.91 2.65 -18.58
CA GLN A 349 -1.72 3.72 -19.55
C GLN A 349 -0.25 4.08 -19.74
N ASP A 350 0.51 4.14 -18.65
CA ASP A 350 1.88 4.67 -18.68
C ASP A 350 2.69 4.27 -17.45
N GLN A 351 4.02 4.34 -17.57
CA GLN A 351 4.94 4.31 -16.44
C GLN A 351 5.28 5.74 -16.02
N LEU A 352 4.95 6.11 -14.78
CA LEU A 352 5.13 7.46 -14.28
C LEU A 352 6.60 7.79 -14.05
N THR A 353 7.01 8.98 -14.50
CA THR A 353 8.35 9.51 -14.27
C THR A 353 8.34 10.50 -13.11
N THR A 354 9.34 10.41 -12.24
CA THR A 354 9.46 11.25 -11.04
C THR A 354 10.12 12.61 -11.29
N VAL A 355 10.48 12.92 -12.55
CA VAL A 355 11.27 14.10 -12.94
C VAL A 355 10.39 15.34 -13.09
#